data_AF-A0A955UF29-F1
#
_entry.id   AF-A0A955UF29-F1
#
_cell.length_a   1.000
_cell.length_b   1.000
_cell.length_c   1.000
_cell.angle_alpha   90.00
_cell.angle_beta   90.00
_cell.angle_gamma   90.00
#
_symmetry.space_group_name_H-M   'P 1'
#
loop_
_entity.id
_entity.type
_entity.pdbx_description
1 polymer ?
#
loop_
_entity_poly.entity_id
_entity_poly.type
_entity_poly.pdbx_seq_one_letter_code
_entity_poly.pdbx_strand_id
1 'polypeptide(L)' 'MNDQPDPYFNIFLIPCGMGYEPIATTIADLSKAYHAPNFVHHVTLLGNLYGPEDESTLQA' A
#
# COMPACT_ATOMS: atom_id res chain seq x y z
N MET A 1 1.54 -11.98 22.58
CA MET A 1 2.23 -11.31 21.46
C MET A 1 1.91 -9.85 21.62
N ASN A 2 2.92 -8.98 21.70
CA ASN A 2 2.68 -7.54 21.73
C ASN A 2 2.30 -7.13 20.30
N ASP A 3 1.03 -6.74 20.12
CA ASP A 3 0.49 -6.22 18.86
C ASP A 3 0.92 -4.77 18.65
N GLN A 4 2.22 -4.49 18.74
CA GLN A 4 2.72 -3.15 18.44
C GLN A 4 2.77 -2.99 16.92
N PRO A 5 2.12 -1.96 16.36
CA PRO A 5 2.12 -1.74 14.91
C PRO A 5 3.55 -1.56 14.39
N ASP A 6 3.78 -2.03 13.17
CA ASP A 6 5.05 -1.84 12.45
C ASP A 6 5.33 -0.33 12.33
N PRO A 7 6.47 0.18 12.83
CA PRO A 7 6.78 1.60 12.78
C PRO A 7 7.20 2.08 11.37
N TYR A 8 7.19 1.20 10.38
CA TYR A 8 7.55 1.53 9.00
C TYR A 8 6.32 1.68 8.11
N PHE A 9 6.28 2.79 7.38
CA PHE A 9 5.21 3.13 6.46
C PHE A 9 5.70 3.20 5.02
N ASN A 10 4.79 2.91 4.09
CA ASN A 10 4.99 3.16 2.68
C ASN A 10 3.94 4.17 2.21
N ILE A 11 4.33 5.12 1.38
CA ILE A 11 3.44 6.09 0.76
C ILE A 11 3.17 5.63 -0.68
N PHE A 12 1.90 5.46 -0.96
CA PHE A 12 1.40 4.95 -2.22
C PHE A 12 0.53 5.99 -2.93
N LEU A 13 0.67 6.11 -4.25
CA LEU A 13 -0.35 6.71 -5.10
C LEU A 13 -1.25 5.60 -5.62
N ILE A 14 -2.55 5.73 -5.38
CA ILE A 14 -3.56 4.86 -5.97
C ILE A 14 -3.99 5.49 -7.29
N PRO A 15 -3.75 4.85 -8.44
CA PRO A 15 -4.25 5.33 -9.71
C PRO A 15 -5.78 5.47 -9.68
N CYS A 16 -6.31 6.40 -10.47
CA CYS A 16 -7.75 6.60 -10.58
C CYS A 16 -8.14 6.93 -12.03
N GLY A 17 -9.45 6.92 -12.30
CA GLY A 17 -9.99 7.22 -13.62
C GLY A 17 -9.85 6.07 -14.61
N MET A 18 -9.80 6.39 -15.90
CA MET A 18 -10.00 5.41 -16.98
C MET A 18 -8.94 4.29 -17.04
N GLY A 19 -7.76 4.49 -16.45
CA GLY A 19 -6.70 3.47 -16.40
C GLY A 19 -6.84 2.45 -15.26
N TYR A 20 -7.69 2.71 -14.25
CA TYR A 20 -7.78 1.87 -13.05
C TYR A 20 -8.28 0.46 -13.35
N GLU A 21 -9.44 0.34 -13.99
CA GLU A 21 -10.10 -0.95 -14.26
C GLU A 21 -9.28 -1.89 -15.15
N PRO A 22 -8.68 -1.43 -16.28
CA PRO A 22 -7.82 -2.29 -17.09
C PRO A 22 -6.62 -2.85 -16.33
N ILE A 23 -5.98 -2.04 -15.48
CA ILE A 23 -4.83 -2.45 -14.67
C ILE A 23 -5.27 -3.45 -13.58
N ALA A 24 -6.36 -3.14 -12.87
CA ALA A 24 -6.91 -4.03 -11.85
C ALA A 24 -7.27 -5.41 -12.43
N THR A 25 -7.92 -5.42 -13.59
CA THR A 25 -8.28 -6.66 -14.30
C THR A 25 -7.04 -7.47 -14.67
N THR A 26 -6.04 -6.81 -15.26
CA THR A 26 -4.78 -7.47 -15.66
C THR A 26 -4.07 -8.10 -14.46
N ILE A 27 -4.00 -7.38 -13.34
CA ILE A 27 -3.37 -7.91 -12.11
C ILE A 27 -4.16 -9.10 -11.57
N ALA A 28 -5.49 -9.02 -11.52
CA ALA A 28 -6.33 -10.13 -11.07
C ALA A 28 -6.15 -11.39 -11.93
N ASP A 29 -6.09 -11.23 -13.26
CA ASP A 29 -5.88 -12.33 -14.20
C ASP A 29 -4.49 -12.98 -14.00
N LEU A 30 -3.45 -12.17 -13.84
CA LEU A 30 -2.09 -12.66 -13.57
C LEU A 30 -1.98 -13.34 -12.21
N SER A 31 -2.56 -12.75 -11.15
CA SER A 31 -2.60 -13.36 -9.81
C SER A 31 -3.27 -14.73 -9.84
N LYS A 32 -4.35 -14.89 -10.62
CA LYS A 32 -5.02 -16.18 -10.82
C LYS A 32 -4.16 -17.16 -11.60
N ALA A 33 -3.52 -16.72 -12.69
CA ALA A 33 -2.71 -17.58 -13.56
C ALA A 33 -1.45 -18.10 -12.89
N TYR A 34 -0.83 -17.30 -12.02
CA TYR A 34 0.44 -17.62 -11.36
C TYR A 34 0.29 -17.94 -9.86
N HIS A 35 -0.94 -18.11 -9.37
CA HIS A 35 -1.23 -18.37 -7.95
C HIS A 35 -0.57 -17.37 -6.99
N ALA A 36 -0.48 -16.11 -7.40
CA ALA A 36 0.08 -15.03 -6.60
C ALA A 36 -1.03 -14.29 -5.82
N PRO A 37 -0.72 -13.68 -4.66
CA PRO A 37 -1.67 -12.82 -3.96
C PRO A 37 -2.17 -11.70 -4.88
N ASN A 38 -3.46 -11.39 -4.76
CA ASN A 38 -4.00 -10.18 -5.38
C ASN A 38 -3.64 -8.96 -4.52
N PHE A 39 -3.48 -7.79 -5.15
CA PHE A 39 -3.15 -6.56 -4.43
C PHE A 39 -3.83 -5.35 -5.06
N VAL A 40 -4.08 -4.33 -4.25
CA VAL A 40 -4.54 -3.03 -4.74
C VAL A 40 -3.39 -2.38 -5.48
N HIS A 41 -3.57 -2.14 -6.77
CA HIS A 41 -2.51 -1.59 -7.58
C HIS A 41 -2.21 -0.14 -7.18
N HIS A 42 -0.93 0.15 -7.10
CA HIS A 42 -0.44 1.43 -6.61
C HIS A 42 0.94 1.72 -7.19
N VAL A 43 1.36 2.98 -7.10
CA VAL A 43 2.74 3.41 -7.34
C VAL A 43 3.35 3.78 -6.00
N THR A 44 4.42 3.09 -5.61
CA THR A 44 5.20 3.44 -4.42
C THR A 44 5.95 4.74 -4.68
N LEU A 45 5.64 5.78 -3.91
CA LEU A 45 6.39 7.05 -3.93
C LEU A 45 7.59 6.98 -3.01
N LEU A 46 7.33 6.55 -1.77
CA LEU A 46 8.32 6.45 -0.71
C LEU A 46 8.06 5.14 0.04
N GLY A 47 9.12 4.39 0.33
CA GLY A 47 9.03 3.14 1.04
C GLY A 47 9.88 3.13 2.30
N ASN A 48 9.50 2.29 3.26
CA ASN A 48 10.25 2.03 4.48
C ASN A 48 10.53 3.29 5.31
N LEU A 49 9.54 4.18 5.40
CA LEU A 49 9.62 5.40 6.20
C LEU A 49 9.40 5.05 7.67
N TYR A 50 10.44 5.26 8.49
CA TYR A 50 10.32 5.10 9.94
C TYR A 50 9.51 6.27 10.52
N GLY A 51 8.36 5.96 11.12
CA GLY A 51 7.51 6.91 11.82
C GLY A 51 7.16 6.35 13.20
N PRO A 52 7.96 6.60 14.24
CA PRO A 52 7.49 6.32 15.58
C PRO A 52 6.27 7.21 15.82
N GLU A 53 5.14 6.62 16.26
CA GLU A 53 3.99 7.40 16.72
C GLU A 53 4.41 8.20 17.95
N ASP A 54 4.95 9.41 17.73
CA ASP A 54 5.17 10.38 18.79
C ASP A 54 3.92 11.22 18.91
N GLU A 55 2.92 10.69 19.63
CA GLU A 55 1.66 11.38 19.96
C GLU A 55 1.89 12.77 20.60
N SER A 56 3.10 13.07 21.09
CA SER A 56 3.46 14.35 21.69
C SER A 56 3.48 15.54 20.72
N THR A 57 3.44 15.31 19.41
CA THR A 57 3.51 16.39 18.39
C THR A 57 2.15 16.86 17.87
N LEU A 58 1.04 16.23 18.24
CA LEU A 58 -0.32 16.60 17.78
C LEU A 58 -1.05 17.61 18.69
N GLN A 59 -0.40 18.12 19.74
CA GLN A 59 -0.91 19.23 20.56
C GLN A 59 -0.07 20.50 20.33
N ALA A 60 -0.44 21.28 19.31
CA ALA A 60 0.02 22.67 19.14
C ALA A 60 -1.16 23.56 18.72
#